data_AF-A0A2K0ULV1-F1
#
_entry.id   AF-A0A2K0ULV1-F1
#
_cell.length_a   1.000
_cell.length_b   1.000
_cell.length_c   1.000
_cell.angle_alpha   90.00
_cell.angle_beta   90.00
_cell.angle_gamma   90.00
#
_symmetry.space_group_name_H-M   'P 1'
#
loop_
_entity.id
_entity.type
_entity.pdbx_description
1 polymer ?
#
loop_
_entity_poly.entity_id
_entity_poly.type
_entity_poly.pdbx_seq_one_letter_code
_entity_poly.pdbx_strand_id
1 'polypeptide(L)'
;MPTRAGHSSDDSDIRTPSRSAEGNPYTPKYLGIPGMHDVNVNKYCIWHCSKNTNTVWKMEYKKACDLTLAEGLDLEQIRLDQDAQFFIDKGVKKGIAKRWVSDVEVWFRDTEALEVSE
;
A
#
# COMPACT_ATOMS: atom_id res chain seq x y z
N MET A 1 60.47 -15.85 40.46
CA MET A 1 61.18 -16.16 39.19
C MET A 1 61.22 -17.68 39.09
N PRO A 2 60.64 -18.30 38.05
CA PRO A 2 61.15 -18.17 36.68
C PRO A 2 60.11 -17.71 35.64
N THR A 3 60.69 -17.35 34.50
CA THR A 3 60.16 -16.68 33.30
C THR A 3 59.75 -17.69 32.22
N ARG A 4 58.93 -17.24 31.24
CA ARG A 4 58.97 -17.54 29.78
C ARG A 4 57.55 -17.80 29.23
N ALA A 5 56.88 -16.81 28.64
CA ALA A 5 56.99 -16.26 27.27
C ALA A 5 56.28 -17.10 26.17
N GLY A 6 55.23 -16.48 25.61
CA GLY A 6 54.97 -16.40 24.16
C GLY A 6 54.11 -17.49 23.48
N HIS A 7 52.99 -17.07 22.89
CA HIS A 7 52.42 -17.41 21.56
C HIS A 7 51.02 -16.73 21.49
N SER A 8 50.80 -15.63 20.77
CA SER A 8 50.66 -15.43 19.31
C SER A 8 49.42 -16.08 18.68
N SER A 9 48.58 -15.19 18.13
CA SER A 9 47.74 -15.33 16.92
C SER A 9 46.31 -15.88 17.05
N ASP A 10 45.39 -14.96 16.78
CA ASP A 10 44.21 -15.05 15.90
C ASP A 10 43.36 -16.31 15.95
N ASP A 11 42.08 -16.16 16.32
CA ASP A 11 41.04 -16.50 15.36
C ASP A 11 39.69 -15.81 15.64
N SER A 12 39.28 -15.05 14.62
CA SER A 12 37.91 -14.74 14.20
C SER A 12 36.83 -14.40 15.25
N ASP A 13 36.64 -13.09 15.44
CA ASP A 13 35.32 -12.49 15.59
C ASP A 13 34.44 -12.88 14.38
N ILE A 14 33.76 -14.03 14.45
CA ILE A 14 32.64 -14.32 13.56
C ILE A 14 31.48 -13.43 14.01
N ARG A 15 31.55 -12.14 13.63
CA ARG A 15 30.37 -11.32 13.45
C ARG A 15 29.57 -11.98 12.34
N THR A 16 28.66 -12.87 12.73
CA THR A 16 27.60 -13.37 11.86
C THR A 16 26.98 -12.15 11.18
N PRO A 17 26.99 -12.06 9.84
CA PRO A 17 26.21 -11.04 9.17
C PRO A 17 24.77 -11.31 9.58
N SER A 18 24.18 -10.36 10.30
CA SER A 18 22.77 -10.38 10.67
C SER A 18 22.01 -10.63 9.39
N ARG A 19 21.49 -11.86 9.26
CA ARG A 19 20.77 -12.34 8.10
C ARG A 19 19.70 -11.30 7.81
N SER A 20 19.89 -10.66 6.66
CA SER A 20 19.04 -9.61 6.09
C SER A 20 17.59 -9.90 6.43
N ALA A 21 16.91 -8.91 7.01
CA ALA A 21 15.50 -8.96 7.35
C ALA A 21 14.72 -9.63 6.21
N GLU A 22 14.41 -10.92 6.39
CA GLU A 22 13.47 -11.65 5.54
C GLU A 22 12.13 -11.00 5.84
N GLY A 23 11.79 -9.97 5.05
CA GLY A 23 10.56 -9.22 5.20
C GLY A 23 9.38 -10.17 5.27
N ASN A 24 8.50 -9.94 6.23
CA ASN A 24 7.30 -10.74 6.43
C ASN A 24 6.59 -10.96 5.07
N PRO A 25 6.36 -12.21 4.62
CA PRO A 25 5.77 -12.50 3.32
C PRO A 25 4.35 -11.92 3.14
N TYR A 26 3.75 -11.42 4.22
CA TYR A 26 2.44 -10.79 4.24
C TYR A 26 2.45 -9.26 4.19
N THR A 27 3.62 -8.58 4.15
CA THR A 27 3.62 -7.13 3.94
C THR A 27 3.21 -6.84 2.50
N PRO A 28 2.12 -6.08 2.27
CA PRO A 28 1.73 -5.72 0.92
C PRO A 28 2.86 -4.95 0.25
N LYS A 29 3.42 -5.50 -0.83
CA LYS A 29 4.50 -4.84 -1.58
C LYS A 29 3.94 -3.64 -2.32
N TYR A 30 4.75 -2.60 -2.49
CA TYR A 30 4.49 -1.45 -3.35
C TYR A 30 3.99 -1.89 -4.72
N LEU A 31 2.94 -1.24 -5.25
CA LEU A 31 2.34 -1.64 -6.53
C LEU A 31 3.03 -0.97 -7.72
N GLY A 32 3.66 0.19 -7.52
CA GLY A 32 4.27 0.93 -8.63
C GLY A 32 3.24 1.49 -9.58
N ILE A 33 2.15 2.04 -9.04
CA ILE A 33 1.06 2.60 -9.85
C ILE A 33 1.62 3.77 -10.67
N PRO A 34 1.66 3.68 -12.01
CA PRO A 34 2.29 4.69 -12.84
C PRO A 34 1.43 5.97 -12.93
N GLY A 35 2.07 7.10 -13.24
CA GLY A 35 1.41 8.38 -13.45
C GLY A 35 1.23 9.22 -12.18
N MET A 36 0.39 10.26 -12.28
CA MET A 36 0.18 11.23 -11.20
C MET A 36 -0.78 10.67 -10.13
N HIS A 37 -0.39 10.78 -8.86
CA HIS A 37 -1.13 10.20 -7.74
C HIS A 37 -2.58 10.71 -7.62
N ASP A 38 -2.77 12.03 -7.71
CA ASP A 38 -4.09 12.69 -7.66
C ASP A 38 -4.98 12.29 -8.85
N VAL A 39 -4.41 12.20 -10.05
CA VAL A 39 -5.11 11.72 -11.24
C VAL A 39 -5.53 10.27 -11.07
N ASN A 40 -4.68 9.43 -10.49
CA ASN A 40 -5.00 8.01 -10.23
C ASN A 40 -6.13 7.86 -9.21
N VAL A 41 -6.16 8.67 -8.15
CA VAL A 41 -7.29 8.69 -7.20
C VAL A 41 -8.61 9.01 -7.91
N ASN A 42 -8.61 9.99 -8.83
CA ASN A 42 -9.79 10.32 -9.63
C ASN A 42 -10.22 9.16 -10.56
N LYS A 43 -9.26 8.54 -11.26
CA LYS A 43 -9.53 7.37 -12.12
C LYS A 43 -10.11 6.20 -11.33
N TYR A 44 -9.58 5.94 -10.14
CA TYR A 44 -10.09 4.90 -9.23
C TYR A 44 -11.52 5.17 -8.79
N CYS A 45 -11.86 6.43 -8.46
CA CYS A 45 -13.24 6.81 -8.16
C CYS A 45 -14.19 6.58 -9.35
N ILE A 46 -13.75 6.92 -10.57
CA ILE A 46 -14.53 6.70 -11.79
C ILE A 46 -14.77 5.20 -12.01
N TRP A 47 -13.75 4.37 -11.83
CA TRP A 47 -13.86 2.91 -11.94
C TRP A 47 -14.85 2.33 -10.92
N HIS A 48 -14.80 2.76 -9.66
CA HIS A 48 -15.82 2.35 -8.66
C HIS A 48 -17.23 2.78 -9.08
N CYS A 49 -17.37 4.00 -9.62
CA CYS A 49 -18.66 4.51 -10.08
C CYS A 49 -19.19 3.81 -11.35
N SER A 50 -18.34 3.22 -12.19
CA SER A 50 -18.76 2.48 -13.38
C SER A 50 -19.30 1.09 -13.01
N LYS A 51 -18.80 0.48 -11.94
CA LYS A 51 -19.23 -0.85 -11.44
C LYS A 51 -20.55 -0.86 -10.67
N ASN A 52 -21.14 0.31 -10.42
CA ASN A 52 -22.36 0.43 -9.62
C ASN A 52 -23.44 1.17 -10.41
N THR A 53 -24.72 0.78 -10.26
CA THR A 53 -25.86 1.56 -10.77
C THR A 53 -26.51 2.41 -9.67
N ASN A 54 -26.27 2.07 -8.41
CA ASN A 54 -26.80 2.78 -7.25
C ASN A 54 -26.16 4.18 -7.11
N THR A 55 -26.97 5.23 -7.30
CA THR A 55 -26.52 6.62 -7.24
C THR A 55 -26.02 7.04 -5.86
N VAL A 56 -26.62 6.53 -4.79
CA VAL A 56 -26.17 6.77 -3.41
C VAL A 56 -24.78 6.22 -3.22
N TRP A 57 -24.50 4.99 -3.66
CA TRP A 57 -23.17 4.39 -3.53
C TRP A 57 -22.12 5.15 -4.34
N LYS A 58 -22.47 5.65 -5.53
CA LYS A 58 -21.56 6.53 -6.30
C LYS A 58 -21.21 7.80 -5.55
N MET A 59 -22.18 8.43 -4.87
CA MET A 59 -21.90 9.62 -4.06
C MET A 59 -20.97 9.31 -2.88
N GLU A 60 -21.12 8.13 -2.26
CA GLU A 60 -20.23 7.70 -1.19
C GLU A 60 -18.79 7.47 -1.69
N TYR A 61 -18.60 6.90 -2.89
CA TYR A 61 -17.28 6.77 -3.50
C TYR A 61 -16.67 8.13 -3.84
N LYS A 62 -17.46 9.07 -4.37
CA LYS A 62 -17.00 10.45 -4.58
C LYS A 62 -16.56 11.11 -3.29
N LYS A 63 -17.31 10.92 -2.20
CA LYS A 63 -16.92 11.41 -0.88
C LYS A 63 -15.60 10.82 -0.39
N ALA A 64 -15.37 9.51 -0.58
CA ALA A 64 -14.10 8.87 -0.24
C ALA A 64 -12.94 9.42 -1.10
N CYS A 65 -13.18 9.66 -2.39
CA CYS A 65 -12.24 10.31 -3.30
C CYS A 65 -11.86 11.71 -2.82
N ASP A 66 -12.86 12.56 -2.51
CA ASP A 66 -12.64 13.92 -2.04
C ASP A 66 -11.84 13.94 -0.74
N LEU A 67 -12.15 13.05 0.21
CA LEU A 67 -11.40 12.89 1.46
C LEU A 67 -9.94 12.47 1.22
N THR A 68 -9.72 11.51 0.32
CA THR A 68 -8.38 11.02 -0.04
C THR A 68 -7.53 12.18 -0.60
N LEU A 69 -8.08 12.96 -1.54
CA LEU A 69 -7.40 14.12 -2.12
C LEU A 69 -7.18 15.24 -1.10
N ALA A 70 -8.17 15.51 -0.24
CA ALA A 70 -8.08 16.58 0.76
C ALA A 70 -7.00 16.33 1.81
N GLU A 71 -6.78 15.08 2.20
CA GLU A 71 -5.71 14.69 3.13
C GLU A 71 -4.37 14.45 2.42
N GLY A 72 -4.30 14.60 1.09
CA GLY A 72 -3.09 14.39 0.30
C GLY A 72 -2.65 12.92 0.22
N LEU A 73 -3.59 11.98 0.35
CA LEU A 73 -3.33 10.55 0.27
C LEU A 73 -3.29 10.07 -1.18
N ASP A 74 -2.42 9.10 -1.46
CA ASP A 74 -2.39 8.36 -2.73
C ASP A 74 -2.92 6.93 -2.59
N LEU A 75 -3.16 6.25 -3.73
CA LEU A 75 -3.71 4.88 -3.73
C LEU A 75 -2.78 3.85 -3.09
N GLU A 76 -1.48 4.07 -3.09
CA GLU A 76 -0.53 3.13 -2.47
C GLU A 76 -0.58 3.22 -0.95
N GLN A 77 -0.61 4.43 -0.41
CA GLN A 77 -0.84 4.68 1.02
C GLN A 77 -2.17 4.09 1.46
N ILE A 78 -3.25 4.36 0.72
CA ILE A 78 -4.58 3.79 1.01
C ILE A 78 -4.56 2.26 1.09
N ARG A 79 -3.87 1.60 0.15
CA ARG A 79 -3.78 0.13 0.11
C ARG A 79 -2.84 -0.43 1.18
N LEU A 80 -1.77 0.28 1.50
CA LEU A 80 -0.79 -0.14 2.52
C LEU A 80 -1.37 -0.02 3.93
N ASP A 81 -2.02 1.09 4.23
CA ASP A 81 -2.55 1.39 5.57
C ASP A 81 -3.87 0.68 5.82
N GLN A 82 -4.69 0.47 4.78
CA GLN A 82 -6.02 -0.13 4.85
C GLN A 82 -6.95 0.46 5.92
N ASP A 83 -6.78 1.75 6.24
CA ASP A 83 -7.57 2.41 7.27
C ASP A 83 -8.97 2.76 6.76
N ALA A 84 -9.84 1.75 6.71
CA ALA A 84 -11.25 1.95 6.42
C ALA A 84 -11.95 2.77 7.51
N GLN A 85 -11.44 2.75 8.75
CA GLN A 85 -12.09 3.42 9.88
C GLN A 85 -12.01 4.93 9.73
N PHE A 86 -10.89 5.46 9.24
CA PHE A 86 -10.74 6.88 8.86
C PHE A 86 -11.92 7.37 7.99
N PHE A 87 -12.23 6.65 6.91
CA PHE A 87 -13.33 7.03 6.01
C PHE A 87 -14.71 6.90 6.68
N ILE A 88 -14.90 5.87 7.51
CA ILE A 88 -16.13 5.66 8.27
C ILE A 88 -16.39 6.82 9.22
N ASP A 89 -15.36 7.24 9.95
CA ASP A 89 -15.45 8.34 10.93
C ASP A 89 -15.74 9.69 10.25
N LYS A 90 -15.28 9.86 9.01
CA LYS A 90 -15.63 11.00 8.15
C LYS A 90 -16.98 10.84 7.44
N GLY A 91 -17.72 9.78 7.75
CA GLY A 91 -19.10 9.55 7.34
C GLY A 91 -19.26 8.94 5.96
N VAL A 92 -18.29 8.17 5.47
CA VAL A 92 -18.47 7.25 4.34
C VAL A 92 -19.13 5.98 4.85
N LYS A 93 -20.10 5.43 4.11
CA LYS A 93 -20.75 4.15 4.48
C LYS A 93 -19.71 3.04 4.67
N LYS A 94 -19.83 2.27 5.75
CA LYS A 94 -18.92 1.16 6.14
C LYS A 94 -18.54 0.20 5.01
N GLY A 95 -19.51 -0.22 4.19
CA GLY A 95 -19.23 -1.11 3.06
C GLY A 95 -18.38 -0.46 1.98
N ILE A 96 -18.64 0.82 1.70
CA ILE A 96 -17.91 1.62 0.70
C ILE A 96 -16.49 1.91 1.19
N ALA A 97 -16.33 2.33 2.45
CA ALA A 97 -15.01 2.56 3.05
C ALA A 97 -14.12 1.32 3.00
N LYS A 98 -14.67 0.14 3.34
CA LYS A 98 -13.94 -1.14 3.24
C LYS A 98 -13.49 -1.44 1.81
N ARG A 99 -14.37 -1.25 0.84
CA ARG A 99 -14.07 -1.48 -0.59
C ARG A 99 -13.07 -0.47 -1.14
N TRP A 100 -13.19 0.78 -0.72
CA TRP A 100 -12.29 1.87 -1.13
C TRP A 100 -10.83 1.53 -0.81
N VAL A 101 -10.55 1.03 0.39
CA VAL A 101 -9.18 0.69 0.78
C VAL A 101 -8.70 -0.67 0.24
N SER A 102 -9.60 -1.64 0.05
CA SER A 102 -9.23 -2.99 -0.38
C SER A 102 -9.08 -3.16 -1.89
N ASP A 103 -9.83 -2.42 -2.69
CA ASP A 103 -9.97 -2.69 -4.13
C ASP A 103 -8.91 -1.99 -4.99
N VAL A 104 -7.94 -1.28 -4.39
CA VAL A 104 -6.86 -0.62 -5.12
C VAL A 104 -6.10 -1.61 -6.02
N GLU A 105 -5.77 -2.78 -5.49
CA GLU A 105 -5.04 -3.81 -6.24
C GLU A 105 -5.90 -4.44 -7.34
N VAL A 106 -7.22 -4.50 -7.14
CA VAL A 106 -8.16 -4.95 -8.18
C VAL A 106 -8.23 -3.95 -9.30
N TRP A 107 -8.35 -2.65 -8.97
CA TRP A 107 -8.33 -1.58 -9.96
C TRP A 107 -7.02 -1.57 -10.74
N PHE A 108 -5.87 -1.67 -10.06
CA PHE A 108 -4.57 -1.66 -10.72
C PHE A 108 -4.44 -2.80 -11.73
N ARG A 109 -4.86 -4.02 -11.37
CA ARG A 109 -4.89 -5.14 -12.32
C ARG A 109 -5.83 -4.91 -13.50
N ASP A 110 -7.01 -4.33 -13.26
CA ASP A 110 -7.97 -4.00 -14.31
C ASP A 110 -7.38 -2.95 -15.28
N THR A 111 -6.62 -1.97 -14.79
CA THR A 111 -5.99 -0.95 -15.64
C THR A 111 -4.82 -1.48 -16.45
N GLU A 112 -3.96 -2.30 -15.85
CA GLU A 112 -2.83 -2.94 -16.56
C GLU A 112 -3.32 -3.84 -17.70
N ALA A 113 -4.41 -4.58 -17.49
CA ALA A 113 -4.98 -5.46 -18.53
C ALA A 113 -5.52 -4.68 -19.74
N LEU A 114 -5.94 -3.43 -19.55
CA LEU A 114 -6.45 -2.57 -20.61
C LEU A 114 -5.32 -1.99 -21.47
N GLU A 115 -4.16 -1.70 -20.88
CA GLU A 115 -3.00 -1.14 -21.60
C GLU A 115 -2.25 -2.19 -22.46
N VAL A 116 -2.38 -3.48 -22.14
CA VAL A 116 -1.75 -4.58 -22.90
C VAL A 116 -2.57 -5.00 -24.14
N SER A 117 -3.78 -4.45 -24.31
CA SER A 117 -4.71 -4.83 -25.39
C SER A 117 -4.75 -3.87 -26.58
N GLU A 118 -3.92 -2.82 -26.60
CA GLU A 118 -3.77 -1.84 -27.70
C GLU A 118 -2.48 -2.07 -28.52
#